data_AF-A0A349PV64-F1
#
_entry.id   AF-A0A349PV64-F1
#
_cell.length_a   1.000
_cell.length_b   1.000
_cell.length_c   1.000
_cell.angle_alpha   90.00
_cell.angle_beta   90.00
_cell.angle_gamma   90.00
#
_symmetry.space_group_name_H-M   'P 1'
#
loop_
_entity.id
_entity.type
_entity.pdbx_description
1 polymer ?
#
loop_
_entity_poly.entity_id
_entity_poly.type
_entity_poly.pdbx_seq_one_letter_code
_entity_poly.pdbx_strand_id
1 'polypeptide(L)' 'INFGKPDQKGLDTLTPDEARKYIDEKQFAPGSMLPKVQAAMSFAESKPGRVALITLLEKAAEGIEGKTGTRVQM' A
#
# COMPACT_ATOMS: atom_id res chain seq x y z
N ILE A 1 8.59 2.67 0.53
CA ILE A 1 9.75 1.89 1.03
C ILE A 1 10.87 2.83 1.46
N ASN A 2 11.82 2.34 2.27
CA ASN A 2 12.94 3.09 2.84
C ASN A 2 12.49 4.34 3.61
N PHE A 3 11.43 4.20 4.41
CA PHE A 3 10.86 5.32 5.15
C PHE A 3 11.90 5.99 6.07
N GLY A 4 12.01 7.32 6.00
CA GLY A 4 12.97 8.11 6.77
C GLY A 4 14.42 8.06 6.27
N LYS A 5 14.69 7.44 5.12
CA LYS A 5 16.04 7.35 4.54
C LYS A 5 16.19 8.24 3.29
N PRO A 6 17.42 8.58 2.88
CA PRO A 6 17.66 9.37 1.66
C PRO A 6 17.09 8.75 0.38
N ASP A 7 17.00 7.42 0.34
CA ASP A 7 16.45 6.63 -0.76
C ASP A 7 14.97 6.24 -0.54
N GLN A 8 14.25 7.03 0.28
CA GLN A 8 12.82 6.86 0.47
C GLN A 8 12.07 6.94 -0.86
N LYS A 9 11.21 5.96 -1.12
CA LYS A 9 10.38 5.89 -2.33
C LYS A 9 8.91 5.70 -1.98
N GLY A 10 8.06 6.57 -2.53
CA GLY A 10 6.60 6.42 -2.52
C GLY A 10 6.16 5.26 -3.43
N LEU A 11 5.07 4.60 -3.06
CA LEU A 11 4.47 3.53 -3.85
C LEU A 11 3.11 4.02 -4.36
N ASP A 12 2.97 4.22 -5.66
CA ASP A 12 1.67 4.58 -6.27
C ASP A 12 0.80 3.34 -6.46
N THR A 13 1.43 2.23 -6.86
CA THR A 13 0.83 0.91 -7.00
C THR A 13 1.63 -0.12 -6.22
N LEU A 14 0.95 -1.16 -5.74
CA LEU A 14 1.55 -2.25 -5.02
C LEU A 14 0.78 -3.55 -5.28
N THR A 15 1.45 -4.55 -5.83
CA THR A 15 0.88 -5.91 -5.91
C THR A 15 1.03 -6.64 -4.57
N PRO A 16 0.17 -7.64 -4.27
CA PRO A 16 0.35 -8.47 -3.08
C PRO A 16 1.73 -9.16 -2.99
N ASP A 17 2.31 -9.54 -4.13
CA ASP A 17 3.63 -10.17 -4.17
C ASP A 17 4.76 -9.18 -3.84
N GLU A 18 4.72 -7.97 -4.40
CA GLU A 18 5.64 -6.90 -4.02
C GLU A 18 5.48 -6.51 -2.55
N ALA A 19 4.24 -6.45 -2.06
CA ALA A 19 3.95 -6.16 -0.67
C ALA A 19 4.58 -7.20 0.27
N ARG A 20 4.46 -8.49 -0.07
CA ARG A 20 5.06 -9.59 0.68
C ARG A 20 6.59 -9.46 0.75
N LYS A 21 7.24 -9.17 -0.39
CA LYS A 21 8.68 -8.89 -0.43
C LYS A 21 9.06 -7.73 0.49
N TYR A 22 8.35 -6.60 0.42
CA TYR A 22 8.65 -5.44 1.27
C TYR A 22 8.35 -5.69 2.76
N ILE A 23 7.40 -6.57 3.08
CA ILE A 23 7.15 -7.04 4.45
C ILE A 23 8.35 -7.84 4.96
N ASP A 24 8.89 -8.77 4.16
CA ASP A 24 10.06 -9.58 4.52
C ASP A 24 11.31 -8.70 4.72
N GLU A 25 11.43 -7.64 3.91
CA GLU A 25 12.45 -6.59 4.05
C GLU A 25 12.19 -5.62 5.24
N LYS A 26 11.12 -5.82 6.01
CA LYS A 26 10.71 -4.98 7.15
C LYS A 26 10.51 -3.50 6.79
N GLN A 27 10.01 -3.22 5.59
CA GLN A 27 9.80 -1.86 5.08
C GLN A 27 8.61 -1.14 5.74
N PHE A 28 7.71 -1.87 6.39
CA PHE A 28 6.50 -1.34 7.01
C PHE A 28 6.54 -1.45 8.53
N ALA A 29 6.30 -0.34 9.23
CA ALA A 29 6.28 -0.32 10.69
C ALA A 29 5.15 -1.20 11.25
N PRO A 30 5.43 -2.12 12.19
CA PRO A 30 4.50 -3.15 12.65
C PRO A 30 3.26 -2.60 13.37
N GLY A 31 3.40 -1.47 14.09
CA GLY A 31 2.29 -0.85 14.83
C GLY A 31 1.41 0.08 13.99
N SER A 32 1.69 0.29 12.70
CA SER A 32 0.99 1.30 11.91
C SER A 32 0.77 0.91 10.46
N MET A 33 1.82 0.84 9.65
CA MET A 33 1.68 0.66 8.20
C MET A 33 1.54 -0.82 7.83
N LEU A 34 2.25 -1.72 8.51
CA LEU A 34 2.17 -3.16 8.25
C LEU A 34 0.74 -3.71 8.28
N PRO A 35 -0.09 -3.48 9.33
CA PRO A 35 -1.45 -3.99 9.36
C PRO A 35 -2.34 -3.41 8.24
N LYS A 36 -2.06 -2.18 7.78
CA LYS A 36 -2.80 -1.57 6.66
C LYS A 36 -2.48 -2.26 5.35
N VAL A 37 -1.20 -2.54 5.11
CA VAL A 37 -0.74 -3.25 3.91
C VAL A 37 -1.30 -4.68 3.90
N GLN A 38 -1.22 -5.41 5.02
CA GLN A 38 -1.76 -6.77 5.13
C GLN A 38 -3.28 -6.81 4.87
N ALA A 39 -4.04 -5.88 5.43
CA ALA A 39 -5.48 -5.79 5.18
C ALA A 39 -5.80 -5.46 3.71
N ALA A 40 -5.06 -4.52 3.11
CA ALA A 40 -5.22 -4.15 1.71
C ALA A 40 -4.89 -5.30 0.75
N MET A 41 -3.81 -6.04 1.02
CA MET A 41 -3.44 -7.26 0.29
C MET A 41 -4.56 -8.29 0.38
N SER A 42 -5.02 -8.62 1.59
CA SER A 42 -6.08 -9.59 1.82
C SER A 42 -7.36 -9.22 1.07
N PHE A 43 -7.71 -7.94 1.02
CA PHE A 43 -8.84 -7.46 0.23
C PHE A 43 -8.62 -7.60 -1.27
N ALA A 44 -7.46 -7.21 -1.79
CA ALA A 44 -7.13 -7.32 -3.22
C ALA A 44 -7.11 -8.79 -3.69
N GLU A 45 -6.55 -9.70 -2.89
CA GLU A 45 -6.46 -11.14 -3.18
C GLU A 45 -7.83 -11.85 -3.07
N SER A 46 -8.78 -11.26 -2.34
CA SER A 46 -10.03 -11.97 -2.04
C SER A 46 -10.93 -12.23 -3.25
N LYS A 47 -10.88 -11.41 -4.31
CA LYS A 47 -11.55 -11.63 -5.61
C LYS A 47 -10.88 -10.84 -6.75
N PRO A 48 -10.92 -11.32 -8.01
CA PRO A 48 -10.43 -10.56 -9.16
C PRO A 48 -11.05 -9.17 -9.29
N GLY A 49 -10.24 -8.19 -9.69
CA GLY A 49 -10.67 -6.80 -9.91
C GLY A 49 -10.87 -5.98 -8.64
N ARG A 50 -10.55 -6.51 -7.45
CA ARG A 50 -10.59 -5.73 -6.21
C ARG A 50 -9.35 -4.84 -6.08
N VAL A 51 -9.59 -3.60 -5.66
CA VAL A 51 -8.55 -2.60 -5.42
C VAL A 51 -8.74 -2.02 -4.02
N ALA A 52 -7.70 -2.04 -3.22
CA ALA A 52 -7.64 -1.31 -1.95
C ALA A 52 -6.83 -0.03 -2.13
N LEU A 53 -7.20 1.03 -1.42
CA LEU A 53 -6.50 2.31 -1.44
C LEU A 53 -6.02 2.67 -0.03
N ILE A 54 -4.71 2.90 0.11
CA ILE A 54 -4.12 3.48 1.31
C ILE A 54 -3.76 4.93 1.00
N THR A 55 -4.45 5.88 1.62
CA THR A 55 -4.22 7.32 1.40
C THR A 55 -4.47 8.13 2.68
N LEU A 56 -4.22 9.44 2.63
CA LEU A 56 -4.61 10.40 3.67
C LEU A 56 -6.11 10.67 3.56
N LEU A 57 -6.78 10.78 4.71
CA LEU A 57 -8.24 10.99 4.77
C LEU A 57 -8.67 12.24 4.01
N GLU A 58 -7.96 13.35 4.19
CA GLU A 58 -8.19 14.62 3.49
C GLU A 58 -7.93 14.57 1.98
N LYS A 59 -7.24 13.54 1.49
CA LYS A 59 -7.01 13.27 0.07
C LYS A 59 -7.83 12.09 -0.47
N ALA A 60 -8.89 11.68 0.22
CA ALA A 60 -9.67 10.52 -0.18
C ALA A 60 -10.24 10.64 -1.60
N ALA A 61 -10.79 11.80 -1.97
CA ALA A 61 -11.32 12.06 -3.31
C ALA A 61 -10.24 11.93 -4.39
N GLU A 62 -9.09 12.61 -4.21
CA GLU A 62 -7.94 12.52 -5.12
C GLU A 62 -7.38 11.09 -5.22
N GLY A 63 -7.39 10.35 -4.11
CA GLY A 63 -6.93 8.97 -4.07
C GLY A 63 -7.85 8.02 -4.84
N ILE A 64 -9.17 8.23 -4.74
CA ILE A 64 -10.16 7.50 -5.56
C ILE A 64 -9.92 7.78 -7.04
N GLU A 65 -9.65 9.03 -7.41
CA GLU A 65 -9.29 9.44 -8.78
C GLU A 65 -7.93 8.91 -9.25
N GLY A 66 -7.08 8.43 -8.34
CA GLY A 66 -5.77 7.86 -8.66
C GLY A 66 -4.65 8.88 -8.78
N LYS A 67 -4.86 10.08 -8.24
CA LYS A 67 -3.87 11.16 -8.22
C LYS A 67 -2.88 11.03 -7.06
N THR A 68 -3.22 10.23 -6.05
CA THR A 68 -2.39 10.04 -4.84
C THR A 68 -2.73 8.75 -4.10
N GLY A 69 -1.90 8.42 -3.11
CA GLY A 69 -2.02 7.21 -2.31
C GLY A 69 -1.43 5.98 -3.00
N THR A 70 -1.53 4.84 -2.32
CA THR A 70 -1.06 3.54 -2.80
C THR A 70 -2.26 2.67 -3.14
N ARG A 71 -2.37 2.25 -4.40
CA ARG A 71 -3.37 1.28 -4.87
C ARG A 71 -2.81 -0.13 -4.76
N VAL A 72 -3.49 -0.97 -4.00
CA VAL A 72 -3.17 -2.39 -3.85
C VAL A 72 -4.10 -3.22 -4.71
N GLN A 73 -3.56 -3.92 -5.71
CA GLN A 73 -4.32 -4.67 -6.73
C GLN A 73 -3.45 -5.77 -7.36
N MET A 74 -4.09 -6.75 -7.99
CA MET A 74 -3.42 -7.82 -8.77
C MET A 74 -2.86 -7.33 -10.10
#